data_AF-A0A950LRW3-F1
#
_entry.id   AF-A0A950LRW3-F1
#
_cell.length_a   1.000
_cell.length_b   1.000
_cell.length_c   1.000
_cell.angle_alpha   90.00
_cell.angle_beta   90.00
_cell.angle_gamma   90.00
#
_symmetry.space_group_name_H-M   'P 1'
#
loop_
_entity.id
_entity.type
_entity.pdbx_description
1 polymer ?
#
loop_
_entity_poly.entity_id
_entity_poly.type
_entity_poly.pdbx_seq_one_letter_code
_entity_poly.pdbx_strand_id
1 'polypeptide(L)'
;EHGRWQKGPGARLFSAIEAELGDLPIIAENLGVITPEVEQMRRQFGFPGMAILQFAFGNDPQGPSFRPHNYERNLVAYTGTHDNDTVVGWWNNQGGGDSIRTREDVVKEHAFARQYLGFTDQPINWVLIRSVLASLADTAVIPLQDVLGLGSEARMNLPGTASGNWRWRARPDALTGDLAERLRLLNQSYDR
;
A
#
# COMPACT_ATOMS: atom_id res chain seq x y z
N GLU A 1 7.13 28.63 5.28
CA GLU A 1 6.08 27.93 6.06
C GLU A 1 5.03 28.92 6.54
N HIS A 2 4.15 29.37 5.64
CA HIS A 2 3.08 30.34 5.95
C HIS A 2 1.73 29.86 5.41
N GLY A 3 1.48 28.55 5.50
CA GLY A 3 0.21 27.94 5.12
C GLY A 3 -0.79 27.91 6.29
N ARG A 4 -2.08 27.75 5.97
CA ARG A 4 -3.13 27.46 6.95
C ARG A 4 -4.11 26.45 6.37
N TRP A 5 -4.68 25.60 7.23
CA TRP A 5 -5.77 24.71 6.86
C TRP A 5 -7.01 25.52 6.44
N GLN A 6 -7.63 25.12 5.34
CA GLN A 6 -8.90 25.67 4.87
C GLN A 6 -9.91 24.53 4.77
N LYS A 7 -11.14 24.76 5.22
CA LYS A 7 -12.21 23.76 5.09
C LYS A 7 -12.58 23.62 3.62
N GLY A 8 -12.52 22.38 3.10
CA GLY A 8 -13.04 22.03 1.78
C GLY A 8 -14.58 22.03 1.75
N PRO A 9 -15.20 21.76 0.58
CA PRO A 9 -16.65 21.73 0.42
C PRO A 9 -17.33 20.60 1.20
N GLY A 10 -16.56 19.59 1.63
CA GLY A 10 -17.02 18.46 2.43
C GLY A 10 -18.13 17.65 1.76
N ALA A 11 -19.07 17.15 2.56
CA ALA A 11 -20.16 16.30 2.10
C ALA A 11 -21.02 16.93 0.98
N ARG A 12 -21.11 18.27 0.92
CA ARG A 12 -21.89 18.96 -0.11
C ARG A 12 -21.42 18.61 -1.53
N LEU A 13 -20.12 18.38 -1.73
CA LEU A 13 -19.58 17.98 -3.02
C LEU A 13 -20.09 16.59 -3.41
N PHE A 14 -19.86 15.60 -2.55
CA PHE A 14 -20.21 14.21 -2.83
C PHE A 14 -21.72 14.00 -2.96
N SER A 15 -22.54 14.66 -2.14
CA SER A 15 -24.01 14.62 -2.30
C SER A 15 -24.48 15.21 -3.63
N ALA A 16 -23.81 16.25 -4.15
CA ALA A 16 -24.16 16.83 -5.45
C ALA A 16 -23.77 15.91 -6.60
N ILE A 17 -22.60 15.26 -6.52
CA ILE A 17 -22.14 14.30 -7.52
C ILE A 17 -23.04 13.05 -7.52
N GLU A 18 -23.37 12.52 -6.34
CA GLU A 18 -24.26 11.35 -6.20
C GLU A 18 -25.68 11.64 -6.73
N ALA A 19 -26.20 12.84 -6.49
CA ALA A 19 -27.50 13.25 -7.01
C ALA A 19 -27.54 13.33 -8.55
N GLU A 20 -26.42 13.67 -9.20
CA GLU A 20 -26.34 13.82 -10.66
C GLU A 20 -25.92 12.53 -11.37
N LEU A 21 -25.00 11.77 -10.77
CA LEU A 21 -24.34 10.62 -11.41
C LEU A 21 -24.73 9.26 -10.80
N GLY A 22 -25.41 9.24 -9.65
CA GLY A 22 -25.73 8.03 -8.90
C GLY A 22 -24.55 7.47 -8.10
N ASP A 23 -24.49 6.14 -7.96
CA ASP A 23 -23.44 5.44 -7.21
C ASP A 23 -22.04 5.81 -7.72
N LEU A 24 -21.16 6.22 -6.80
CA LEU A 24 -19.82 6.71 -7.13
C LEU A 24 -18.76 5.66 -6.82
N PRO A 25 -18.04 5.11 -7.82
CA PRO A 25 -16.97 4.13 -7.61
C PRO A 25 -15.67 4.81 -7.16
N ILE A 26 -15.72 5.56 -6.04
CA ILE A 26 -14.61 6.33 -5.50
C ILE A 26 -13.88 5.49 -4.44
N ILE A 27 -12.55 5.41 -4.57
CA ILE A 27 -11.66 4.93 -3.51
C ILE A 27 -10.99 6.15 -2.88
N ALA A 28 -11.06 6.28 -1.57
CA ALA A 28 -10.44 7.36 -0.84
C ALA A 28 -8.98 7.03 -0.54
N GLU A 29 -8.05 7.80 -1.10
CA GLU A 29 -6.67 7.85 -0.61
C GLU A 29 -6.68 8.62 0.72
N ASN A 30 -6.60 7.88 1.83
CA ASN A 30 -6.71 8.38 3.20
C ASN A 30 -5.44 8.04 4.01
N LEU A 31 -4.26 8.23 3.42
CA LEU A 31 -2.98 7.97 4.05
C LEU A 31 -2.43 9.24 4.72
N GLY A 32 -1.48 9.06 5.64
CA GLY A 32 -0.88 10.17 6.38
C GLY A 32 -1.75 10.67 7.53
N VAL A 33 -1.54 11.91 7.98
CA VAL A 33 -2.26 12.46 9.15
C VAL A 33 -3.70 12.83 8.77
N ILE A 34 -4.62 11.90 9.00
CA ILE A 34 -6.05 12.05 8.75
C ILE A 34 -6.79 12.41 10.04
N THR A 35 -7.76 13.33 9.96
CA THR A 35 -8.58 13.71 11.11
C THR A 35 -9.86 12.88 11.20
N PRO A 36 -10.48 12.74 12.39
CA PRO A 36 -11.73 11.99 12.54
C PRO A 36 -12.86 12.46 11.62
N GLU A 37 -12.91 13.75 11.26
CA GLU A 37 -13.90 14.31 10.34
C GLU A 37 -13.75 13.79 8.91
N VAL A 38 -12.52 13.54 8.46
CA VAL A 38 -12.26 12.95 7.14
C VAL A 38 -12.74 11.50 7.11
N GLU A 39 -12.41 10.74 8.15
CA GLU A 39 -12.86 9.35 8.30
C GLU A 39 -14.39 9.24 8.41
N GLN A 40 -15.03 10.19 9.10
CA GLN A 40 -16.50 10.26 9.17
C GLN A 40 -17.11 10.52 7.80
N MET A 41 -16.55 11.45 7.02
CA MET A 41 -17.03 11.75 5.67
C MET A 41 -16.84 10.57 4.72
N ARG A 42 -15.67 9.91 4.75
CA ARG A 42 -15.41 8.69 3.97
C ARG A 42 -16.48 7.64 4.25
N ARG A 43 -16.74 7.35 5.53
CA ARG A 43 -17.77 6.38 5.95
C ARG A 43 -19.19 6.80 5.60
N GLN A 44 -19.51 8.10 5.65
CA GLN A 44 -20.84 8.62 5.28
C GLN A 44 -21.22 8.25 3.83
N PHE A 45 -20.27 8.29 2.91
CA PHE A 45 -20.49 7.96 1.49
C PHE A 45 -20.08 6.52 1.15
N GLY A 46 -19.72 5.71 2.14
CA GLY A 46 -19.34 4.31 1.93
C GLY A 46 -18.06 4.10 1.12
N PHE A 47 -17.20 5.12 0.96
CA PHE A 47 -15.99 4.98 0.14
C PHE A 47 -14.96 4.08 0.84
N PRO A 48 -14.40 3.06 0.14
CA PRO A 48 -13.30 2.29 0.68
C PRO A 48 -12.08 3.18 0.92
N GLY A 49 -11.40 2.95 2.05
CA GLY A 49 -10.10 3.54 2.32
C GLY A 49 -8.97 2.73 1.71
N MET A 50 -7.73 3.11 1.99
CA MET A 50 -6.52 2.40 1.59
C MET A 50 -5.72 1.91 2.79
N ALA A 51 -5.08 0.74 2.65
CA ALA A 51 -4.05 0.29 3.57
C ALA A 51 -2.80 -0.16 2.81
N ILE A 52 -1.62 0.25 3.29
CA ILE A 52 -0.33 -0.10 2.69
C ILE A 52 0.46 -0.94 3.67
N LEU A 53 0.71 -2.20 3.33
CA LEU A 53 1.36 -3.15 4.23
C LEU A 53 2.80 -2.75 4.58
N GLN A 54 3.53 -2.08 3.68
CA GLN A 54 4.86 -1.53 3.99
C GLN A 54 4.87 -0.54 5.16
N PHE A 55 3.74 0.07 5.53
CA PHE A 55 3.66 1.01 6.66
C PHE A 55 3.39 0.31 8.01
N ALA A 56 3.15 -1.00 8.02
CA ALA A 56 2.60 -1.71 9.18
C ALA A 56 3.60 -1.99 10.32
N PHE A 57 4.89 -1.98 10.00
CA PHE A 57 5.93 -2.58 10.85
C PHE A 57 6.97 -1.59 11.38
N GLY A 58 6.96 -0.34 10.91
CA GLY A 58 7.87 0.71 11.37
C GLY A 58 7.40 1.41 12.65
N ASN A 59 7.98 2.58 12.90
CA ASN A 59 7.68 3.40 14.08
C ASN A 59 6.47 4.35 13.91
N ASP A 60 5.77 4.28 12.77
CA ASP A 60 4.60 5.11 12.54
C ASP A 60 3.51 4.77 13.57
N PRO A 61 2.95 5.74 14.32
CA PRO A 61 1.83 5.51 15.24
C PRO A 61 0.60 4.89 14.57
N GLN A 62 0.43 5.07 13.26
CA GLN A 62 -0.63 4.46 12.46
C GLN A 62 -0.27 3.04 11.98
N GLY A 63 0.97 2.58 12.17
CA GLY A 63 1.39 1.22 11.82
C GLY A 63 0.39 0.10 12.18
N PRO A 64 -0.28 0.13 13.35
CA PRO A 64 -1.34 -0.81 13.67
C PRO A 64 -2.50 -0.86 12.67
N SER A 65 -2.98 0.26 12.12
CA SER A 65 -4.10 0.25 11.15
C SER A 65 -3.72 -0.39 9.81
N PHE A 66 -2.42 -0.41 9.48
CA PHE A 66 -1.89 -1.03 8.27
C PHE A 66 -1.61 -2.53 8.41
N ARG A 67 -1.93 -3.16 9.55
CA ARG A 67 -1.74 -4.61 9.75
C ARG A 67 -2.99 -5.40 9.33
N PRO A 68 -2.85 -6.51 8.57
CA PRO A 68 -3.97 -7.28 8.04
C PRO A 68 -5.06 -7.71 9.05
N HIS A 69 -4.72 -8.00 10.30
CA HIS A 69 -5.71 -8.37 11.32
C HIS A 69 -6.62 -7.22 11.77
N ASN A 70 -6.26 -5.97 11.45
CA ASN A 70 -7.05 -4.77 11.72
C ASN A 70 -7.82 -4.25 10.49
N TYR A 71 -7.73 -4.95 9.35
CA TYR A 71 -8.43 -4.52 8.13
C TYR A 71 -9.94 -4.76 8.24
N GLU A 72 -10.71 -3.80 7.74
CA GLU A 72 -12.15 -3.92 7.50
C GLU A 72 -12.43 -4.32 6.04
N ARG A 73 -13.65 -4.76 5.73
CA ARG A 73 -14.03 -5.13 4.36
C ARG A 73 -13.96 -3.93 3.39
N ASN A 74 -14.44 -2.76 3.81
CA ASN A 74 -14.50 -1.57 2.96
C ASN A 74 -13.13 -0.88 2.82
N LEU A 75 -12.17 -1.60 2.22
CA LEU A 75 -10.76 -1.25 2.17
C LEU A 75 -10.12 -1.80 0.90
N VAL A 76 -9.20 -1.03 0.32
CA VAL A 76 -8.28 -1.47 -0.73
C VAL A 76 -6.89 -1.62 -0.13
N ALA A 77 -6.41 -2.86 -0.06
CA ALA A 77 -5.11 -3.17 0.51
C ALA A 77 -4.03 -3.30 -0.58
N TYR A 78 -2.85 -2.74 -0.29
CA TYR A 78 -1.69 -2.72 -1.16
C TYR A 78 -0.49 -3.28 -0.41
N THR A 79 0.44 -3.93 -1.12
CA THR A 79 1.79 -4.17 -0.58
C THR A 79 2.54 -2.84 -0.46
N GLY A 80 2.51 -2.04 -1.52
CA GLY A 80 3.01 -0.68 -1.66
C GLY A 80 2.29 0.02 -2.82
N THR A 81 2.44 1.34 -2.94
CA THR A 81 1.97 2.12 -4.09
C THR A 81 3.13 2.48 -5.02
N HIS A 82 2.86 3.31 -6.02
CA HIS A 82 3.91 3.86 -6.89
C HIS A 82 4.89 4.80 -6.18
N ASP A 83 4.51 5.38 -5.04
CA ASP A 83 5.35 6.26 -4.23
C ASP A 83 6.25 5.50 -3.24
N ASN A 84 5.91 4.24 -2.98
CA ASN A 84 6.73 3.33 -2.19
C ASN A 84 7.89 2.79 -3.02
N ASP A 85 8.93 2.31 -2.33
CA ASP A 85 9.86 1.38 -2.96
C ASP A 85 9.13 0.05 -3.23
N THR A 86 9.70 -0.78 -4.11
CA THR A 86 9.31 -2.20 -4.24
C THR A 86 9.44 -2.90 -2.89
N VAL A 87 8.71 -3.99 -2.66
CA VAL A 87 8.85 -4.75 -1.40
C VAL A 87 10.27 -5.28 -1.22
N VAL A 88 10.92 -5.73 -2.29
CA VAL A 88 12.32 -6.20 -2.21
C VAL A 88 13.28 -5.03 -1.94
N GLY A 89 13.08 -3.87 -2.57
CA GLY A 89 13.86 -2.66 -2.31
C GLY A 89 13.69 -2.15 -0.87
N TRP A 90 12.44 -2.06 -0.40
CA TRP A 90 12.09 -1.70 0.98
C TRP A 90 12.77 -2.62 1.99
N TRP A 91 12.76 -3.94 1.75
CA TRP A 91 13.35 -4.95 2.63
C TRP A 91 14.88 -5.00 2.59
N ASN A 92 15.50 -4.70 1.46
CA ASN A 92 16.96 -4.72 1.33
C ASN A 92 17.63 -3.41 1.74
N ASN A 93 16.85 -2.33 1.91
CA ASN A 93 17.34 -1.04 2.38
C ASN A 93 18.02 -1.17 3.76
N GLN A 94 19.17 -0.50 3.95
CA GLN A 94 19.95 -0.57 5.19
C GLN A 94 19.82 0.71 6.06
N GLY A 95 18.93 1.63 5.71
CA GLY A 95 18.78 2.95 6.30
C GLY A 95 19.75 3.98 5.72
N GLY A 96 19.36 5.26 5.75
CA GLY A 96 20.12 6.38 5.16
C GLY A 96 19.98 6.52 3.63
N GLY A 97 20.77 7.42 3.05
CA GLY A 97 20.64 7.81 1.64
C GLY A 97 19.29 8.48 1.37
N ASP A 98 18.53 7.95 0.40
CA ASP A 98 17.18 8.41 0.08
C ASP A 98 16.10 7.85 1.05
N SER A 99 16.50 7.07 2.05
CA SER A 99 15.58 6.56 3.08
C SER A 99 15.54 7.46 4.30
N ILE A 100 14.32 7.74 4.77
CA ILE A 100 14.07 8.41 6.05
C ILE A 100 14.29 7.50 7.27
N ARG A 101 14.47 6.18 7.07
CA ARG A 101 14.68 5.21 8.14
C ARG A 101 16.14 5.18 8.58
N THR A 102 16.39 5.15 9.88
CA THR A 102 17.73 4.87 10.41
C THR A 102 18.06 3.38 10.31
N ARG A 103 19.33 3.02 10.44
CA ARG A 103 19.78 1.63 10.53
C ARG A 103 19.05 0.86 11.64
N GLU A 104 18.85 1.53 12.77
CA GLU A 104 18.16 0.95 13.93
C GLU A 104 16.68 0.71 13.65
N ASP A 105 16.01 1.65 12.98
CA ASP A 105 14.60 1.51 12.58
C ASP A 105 14.41 0.32 11.66
N VAL A 106 15.28 0.16 10.65
CA VAL A 106 15.25 -0.98 9.72
C VAL A 106 15.39 -2.31 10.47
N VAL A 107 16.30 -2.40 11.44
CA VAL A 107 16.50 -3.63 12.23
C VAL A 107 15.24 -3.97 13.03
N LYS A 108 14.63 -3.00 13.70
CA LYS A 108 13.41 -3.19 14.50
C LYS A 108 12.22 -3.53 13.61
N GLU A 109 12.03 -2.80 12.51
CA GLU A 109 10.98 -3.02 11.51
C GLU A 109 11.05 -4.43 10.93
N HIS A 110 12.23 -4.90 10.51
CA HIS A 110 12.38 -6.24 9.96
C HIS A 110 12.19 -7.34 11.01
N ALA A 111 12.63 -7.12 12.26
CA ALA A 111 12.40 -8.07 13.34
C ALA A 111 10.90 -8.22 13.63
N PHE A 112 10.17 -7.12 13.70
CA PHE A 112 8.74 -7.14 13.93
C PHE A 112 7.96 -7.71 12.73
N ALA A 113 8.33 -7.35 11.49
CA ALA A 113 7.75 -7.93 10.29
C ALA A 113 7.92 -9.46 10.24
N ARG A 114 9.11 -9.98 10.58
CA ARG A 114 9.34 -11.44 10.67
C ARG A 114 8.45 -12.11 11.71
N GLN A 115 8.38 -11.53 12.91
CA GLN A 115 7.54 -12.06 13.98
C GLN A 115 6.06 -12.06 13.60
N TYR A 116 5.58 -10.97 13.00
CA TYR A 116 4.18 -10.81 12.63
C TYR A 116 3.76 -11.68 11.45
N LEU A 117 4.58 -11.72 10.39
CA LEU A 117 4.29 -12.43 9.15
C LEU A 117 4.64 -13.92 9.21
N GLY A 118 5.45 -14.35 10.19
CA GLY A 118 5.74 -15.75 10.45
C GLY A 118 6.52 -16.45 9.33
N PHE A 119 7.60 -15.84 8.84
CA PHE A 119 8.42 -16.38 7.74
C PHE A 119 9.91 -16.39 8.09
N THR A 120 10.69 -17.16 7.32
CA THR A 120 12.14 -17.31 7.52
C THR A 120 12.89 -17.05 6.22
N ASP A 121 12.75 -17.94 5.25
CA ASP A 121 13.56 -17.92 4.00
C ASP A 121 12.72 -17.66 2.74
N GLN A 122 11.42 -17.41 2.90
CA GLN A 122 10.54 -17.10 1.79
C GLN A 122 10.86 -15.72 1.18
N PRO A 123 10.72 -15.55 -0.15
CA PRO A 123 10.84 -14.24 -0.78
C PRO A 123 9.83 -13.25 -0.19
N ILE A 124 10.34 -12.17 0.40
CA ILE A 124 9.56 -11.18 1.16
C ILE A 124 8.40 -10.57 0.37
N ASN A 125 8.61 -10.30 -0.92
CA ASN A 125 7.55 -9.82 -1.82
C ASN A 125 6.36 -10.79 -1.86
N TRP A 126 6.61 -12.09 -1.96
CA TRP A 126 5.54 -13.09 -1.97
C TRP A 126 4.92 -13.33 -0.60
N VAL A 127 5.65 -13.08 0.50
CA VAL A 127 5.08 -13.05 1.85
C VAL A 127 4.07 -11.91 1.96
N LEU A 128 4.45 -10.69 1.57
CA LEU A 128 3.55 -9.53 1.62
C LEU A 128 2.35 -9.67 0.67
N ILE A 129 2.56 -10.17 -0.56
CA ILE A 129 1.47 -10.46 -1.50
C ILE A 129 0.46 -11.41 -0.87
N ARG A 130 0.94 -12.53 -0.29
CA ARG A 130 0.08 -13.50 0.40
C ARG A 130 -0.69 -12.85 1.54
N SER A 131 -0.04 -12.01 2.35
CA SER A 131 -0.68 -11.36 3.50
C SER A 131 -1.76 -10.36 3.09
N VAL A 132 -1.56 -9.61 2.00
CA VAL A 132 -2.59 -8.72 1.45
C VAL A 132 -3.75 -9.54 0.89
N LEU A 133 -3.49 -10.60 0.11
CA LEU A 133 -4.53 -11.47 -0.42
C LEU A 133 -5.30 -12.23 0.70
N ALA A 134 -4.63 -12.63 1.77
CA ALA A 134 -5.28 -13.32 2.90
C ALA A 134 -6.08 -12.39 3.83
N SER A 135 -6.03 -11.07 3.61
CA SER A 135 -6.64 -10.08 4.50
C SER A 135 -8.16 -9.95 4.31
N LEU A 136 -8.83 -9.26 5.25
CA LEU A 136 -10.26 -8.95 5.16
C LEU A 136 -10.62 -7.86 4.14
N ALA A 137 -9.63 -7.16 3.57
CA ALA A 137 -9.87 -6.12 2.57
C ALA A 137 -10.60 -6.71 1.36
N ASP A 138 -11.65 -6.01 0.90
CA ASP A 138 -12.43 -6.39 -0.27
C ASP A 138 -11.53 -6.45 -1.52
N THR A 139 -10.78 -5.39 -1.76
CA THR A 139 -9.88 -5.31 -2.92
C THR A 139 -8.42 -5.41 -2.48
N ALA A 140 -7.64 -6.26 -3.16
CA ALA A 140 -6.20 -6.38 -3.01
C ALA A 140 -5.51 -5.97 -4.31
N VAL A 141 -4.59 -4.98 -4.24
CA VAL A 141 -3.87 -4.47 -5.40
C VAL A 141 -2.37 -4.64 -5.20
N ILE A 142 -1.74 -5.34 -6.14
CA ILE A 142 -0.32 -5.69 -6.07
C ILE A 142 0.43 -4.98 -7.22
N PRO A 143 1.42 -4.12 -6.95
CA PRO A 143 2.30 -3.57 -7.98
C PRO A 143 3.00 -4.68 -8.75
N LEU A 144 3.12 -4.51 -10.08
CA LEU A 144 3.76 -5.51 -10.93
C LEU A 144 5.22 -5.76 -10.54
N GLN A 145 5.92 -4.73 -10.04
CA GLN A 145 7.30 -4.86 -9.54
C GLN A 145 7.42 -5.88 -8.40
N ASP A 146 6.42 -5.94 -7.52
CA ASP A 146 6.40 -6.89 -6.40
C ASP A 146 6.12 -8.31 -6.89
N VAL A 147 5.23 -8.49 -7.87
CA VAL A 147 5.01 -9.80 -8.53
C VAL A 147 6.30 -10.30 -9.18
N LEU A 148 7.03 -9.41 -9.83
CA LEU A 148 8.31 -9.69 -10.50
C LEU A 148 9.49 -9.84 -9.52
N GLY A 149 9.33 -9.45 -8.25
CA GLY A 149 10.39 -9.52 -7.24
C GLY A 149 11.57 -8.59 -7.53
N LEU A 150 11.32 -7.43 -8.14
CA LEU A 150 12.34 -6.45 -8.50
C LEU A 150 12.74 -5.59 -7.30
N GLY A 151 13.96 -5.06 -7.31
CA GLY A 151 14.49 -4.18 -6.26
C GLY A 151 14.23 -2.69 -6.53
N SER A 152 14.95 -1.83 -5.81
CA SER A 152 14.79 -0.36 -5.88
C SER A 152 15.05 0.23 -7.27
N GLU A 153 15.75 -0.47 -8.17
CA GLU A 153 15.91 -0.09 -9.56
C GLU A 153 14.57 -0.03 -10.33
N ALA A 154 13.53 -0.70 -9.81
CA ALA A 154 12.19 -0.71 -10.38
C ALA A 154 11.19 0.23 -9.68
N ARG A 155 11.66 1.04 -8.72
CA ARG A 155 10.80 2.02 -8.04
C ARG A 155 10.19 3.00 -9.05
N MET A 156 8.89 3.22 -8.95
CA MET A 156 8.17 4.08 -9.90
C MET A 156 8.40 5.56 -9.60
N ASN A 157 8.23 5.98 -8.35
CA ASN A 157 8.42 7.35 -7.91
C ASN A 157 9.10 7.40 -6.55
N LEU A 158 10.01 8.36 -6.37
CA LEU A 158 10.57 8.76 -5.08
C LEU A 158 10.07 10.18 -4.77
N PRO A 159 9.05 10.32 -3.90
CA PRO A 159 8.51 11.63 -3.53
C PRO A 159 9.59 12.60 -3.04
N GLY A 160 9.47 13.86 -3.43
CA GLY A 160 10.44 14.91 -3.09
C GLY A 160 11.62 15.04 -4.07
N THR A 161 11.73 14.15 -5.07
CA THR A 161 12.76 14.28 -6.12
C THR A 161 12.17 14.81 -7.43
N ALA A 162 12.92 15.67 -8.12
CA ALA A 162 12.46 16.33 -9.34
C ALA A 162 12.72 15.53 -10.63
N SER A 163 13.56 14.50 -10.58
CA SER A 163 13.97 13.76 -11.78
C SER A 163 14.25 12.28 -11.46
N GLY A 164 14.18 11.42 -12.49
CA GLY A 164 14.41 9.98 -12.36
C GLY A 164 13.14 9.14 -12.17
N ASN A 165 12.01 9.77 -11.85
CA ASN A 165 10.72 9.12 -11.60
C ASN A 165 9.94 8.80 -12.88
N TRP A 166 8.96 7.90 -12.79
CA TRP A 166 7.99 7.54 -13.83
C TRP A 166 8.59 6.89 -15.08
N ARG A 167 9.74 6.23 -14.92
CA ARG A 167 10.52 5.66 -16.03
C ARG A 167 10.49 4.15 -16.09
N TRP A 168 10.10 3.47 -15.01
CA TRP A 168 10.11 2.02 -14.97
C TRP A 168 9.12 1.44 -16.00
N ARG A 169 9.57 0.40 -16.70
CA ARG A 169 8.77 -0.33 -17.69
C ARG A 169 9.03 -1.82 -17.52
N ALA A 170 7.98 -2.62 -17.55
CA ALA A 170 8.13 -4.06 -17.65
C ALA A 170 8.82 -4.44 -18.97
N ARG A 171 9.70 -5.44 -18.92
CA ARG A 171 10.23 -6.06 -20.14
C ARG A 171 9.12 -6.85 -20.85
N PRO A 172 9.11 -6.94 -22.18
CA PRO A 172 8.06 -7.65 -22.93
C PRO A 172 7.87 -9.11 -22.50
N ASP A 173 8.93 -9.76 -22.04
CA ASP A 173 8.98 -11.17 -21.62
C ASP A 173 8.86 -11.38 -20.10
N ALA A 174 8.66 -10.30 -19.31
CA ALA A 174 8.61 -10.40 -17.85
C ALA A 174 7.37 -11.13 -17.34
N LEU A 175 6.27 -11.14 -18.10
CA LEU A 175 5.00 -11.75 -17.71
C LEU A 175 4.96 -13.21 -18.17
N THR A 176 5.29 -14.14 -17.28
CA THR A 176 5.36 -15.56 -17.58
C THR A 176 4.10 -16.31 -17.14
N GLY A 177 3.86 -17.48 -17.76
CA GLY A 177 2.76 -18.37 -17.36
C GLY A 177 2.86 -18.81 -15.89
N ASP A 178 4.08 -19.04 -15.39
CA ASP A 178 4.32 -19.44 -13.99
C ASP A 178 3.89 -18.35 -13.00
N LEU A 179 4.12 -17.07 -13.33
CA LEU A 179 3.67 -15.95 -12.49
C LEU A 179 2.14 -15.85 -12.47
N ALA A 180 1.51 -15.98 -13.64
CA ALA A 180 0.05 -15.99 -13.75
C ALA A 180 -0.56 -17.15 -12.95
N GLU A 181 0.01 -18.35 -13.07
CA GLU A 181 -0.43 -19.53 -12.34
C GLU A 181 -0.24 -19.38 -10.83
N ARG A 182 0.89 -18.86 -10.38
CA ARG A 182 1.13 -18.60 -8.96
C ARG A 182 0.13 -17.61 -8.37
N LEU A 183 -0.16 -16.51 -9.08
CA LEU A 183 -1.19 -15.55 -8.67
C LEU A 183 -2.57 -16.20 -8.67
N ARG A 184 -2.91 -17.00 -9.68
CA ARG A 184 -4.18 -17.73 -9.76
C ARG A 184 -4.38 -18.64 -8.54
N LEU A 185 -3.38 -19.45 -8.20
CA LEU A 185 -3.43 -20.37 -7.06
C LEU A 185 -3.57 -19.62 -5.72
N LEU A 186 -2.91 -18.47 -5.57
CA LEU A 186 -3.08 -17.62 -4.38
C LEU A 186 -4.49 -17.04 -4.29
N ASN A 187 -5.04 -16.49 -5.38
CA ASN A 187 -6.40 -15.98 -5.40
C ASN A 187 -7.42 -17.08 -5.07
N GLN A 188 -7.27 -18.27 -5.66
CA GLN A 188 -8.12 -19.43 -5.32
C GLN A 188 -7.99 -19.87 -3.85
N SER A 189 -6.82 -19.75 -3.23
CA SER A 189 -6.64 -20.13 -1.82
C SER A 189 -7.33 -19.19 -0.84
N TYR A 190 -7.63 -17.96 -1.27
CA TYR A 190 -8.18 -16.89 -0.44
C TYR A 190 -9.51 -16.35 -0.96
N ASP A 191 -10.17 -17.10 -1.86
CA ASP A 191 -11.47 -16.78 -2.44
C ASP A 191 -11.55 -15.36 -3.05
N ARG A 192 -10.56 -15.03 -3.88
CA ARG A 192 -10.48 -13.77 -4.64
C ARG A 192 -10.64 -13.97 -6.15
#